data_AF-A0A7V9KDY0-F1
#
_entry.id   AF-A0A7V9KDY0-F1
#
_cell.length_a   1.000
_cell.length_b   1.000
_cell.length_c   1.000
_cell.angle_alpha   90.00
_cell.angle_beta   90.00
_cell.angle_gamma   90.00
#
_symmetry.space_group_name_H-M   'P 1'
#
loop_
_entity.id
_entity.type
_entity.pdbx_description
1 polymer ?
#
loop_
_entity_poly.entity_id
_entity_poly.type
_entity_poly.pdbx_seq_one_letter_code
_entity_poly.pdbx_strand_id
1 'polypeptide(L)'
;MRLAIAQVTPYPWEDEHEVNTFVDSLSAELAERGHRVVVAAPSWSTELVQESRRRIRAGTALPGEGEVRVLGMGELMPLGPSRRGVAPAPPVDVARTVEELLSQTPFDVVHVHEPFAPSAASGALRHSRALNV
;
A
#
# COMPACT_ATOMS: atom_id res chain seq x y z
N MET A 1 -1.91 18.94 -14.25
CA MET A 1 -3.00 18.37 -13.41
C MET A 1 -2.37 17.71 -12.21
N ARG A 2 -2.99 17.83 -11.04
CA ARG A 2 -2.52 17.25 -9.79
C ARG A 2 -3.37 16.02 -9.46
N LEU A 3 -2.73 14.89 -9.21
CA LEU A 3 -3.40 13.61 -9.00
C LEU A 3 -3.23 13.13 -7.55
N ALA A 4 -4.24 12.41 -7.06
CA ALA A 4 -4.17 11.53 -5.91
C ALA A 4 -3.78 10.12 -6.38
N ILE A 5 -2.61 9.65 -5.97
CA ILE A 5 -2.01 8.40 -6.47
C ILE A 5 -1.79 7.45 -5.30
N ALA A 6 -2.28 6.22 -5.44
CA ALA A 6 -1.91 5.12 -4.56
C ALA A 6 -0.88 4.22 -5.26
N GLN A 7 0.24 3.94 -4.59
CA GLN A 7 1.17 2.88 -4.99
C GLN A 7 1.05 1.72 -4.00
N VAL A 8 0.77 0.52 -4.50
CA VAL A 8 0.57 -0.68 -3.65
C VAL A 8 1.72 -1.66 -3.88
N THR A 9 2.50 -1.94 -2.85
CA THR A 9 3.60 -2.92 -2.87
C THR A 9 3.21 -4.17 -2.08
N PRO A 10 3.58 -5.39 -2.52
CA PRO A 10 3.31 -6.61 -1.79
C PRO A 10 4.35 -6.89 -0.68
N TYR A 11 5.42 -6.11 -0.61
CA TYR A 11 6.53 -6.31 0.31
C TYR A 11 6.41 -5.43 1.56
N PRO A 12 6.82 -5.92 2.74
CA PRO A 12 6.86 -5.12 3.96
C PRO A 12 7.69 -3.86 3.75
N TRP A 13 7.18 -2.71 4.16
CA TRP A 13 7.85 -1.43 3.90
C TRP A 13 9.24 -1.34 4.51
N GLU A 14 9.46 -1.99 5.66
CA GLU A 14 10.74 -1.98 6.35
C GLU A 14 11.79 -2.91 5.74
N ASP A 15 11.40 -3.81 4.83
CA ASP A 15 12.34 -4.71 4.17
C ASP A 15 13.11 -3.98 3.05
N GLU A 16 14.41 -4.23 2.97
CA GLU A 16 15.24 -3.84 1.83
C GLU A 16 14.85 -4.70 0.61
N HIS A 17 13.90 -4.22 -0.19
CA HIS A 17 13.42 -4.87 -1.41
C HIS A 17 13.49 -3.92 -2.60
N GLU A 18 13.93 -4.41 -3.77
CA GLU A 18 14.11 -3.61 -4.98
C GLU A 18 12.84 -2.87 -5.42
N VAL A 19 11.68 -3.53 -5.27
CA VAL A 19 10.36 -2.93 -5.50
C VAL A 19 10.09 -1.75 -4.59
N ASN A 20 10.40 -1.86 -3.28
CA ASN A 20 10.20 -0.76 -2.34
C ASN A 20 11.14 0.41 -2.66
N THR A 21 12.39 0.13 -3.02
CA THR A 21 13.34 1.18 -3.47
C THR A 21 12.83 1.91 -4.71
N PHE A 22 12.27 1.18 -5.68
CA PHE A 22 11.65 1.77 -6.86
C PHE A 22 10.41 2.60 -6.51
N VAL A 23 9.53 2.07 -5.65
CA VAL A 23 8.32 2.76 -5.18
C VAL A 23 8.67 4.05 -4.45
N ASP A 24 9.68 4.02 -3.57
CA ASP A 24 10.12 5.20 -2.81
C ASP A 24 10.63 6.29 -3.76
N SER A 25 11.51 5.92 -4.69
CA SER A 25 12.07 6.85 -5.69
C SER A 25 10.98 7.44 -6.59
N LEU A 26 10.07 6.61 -7.10
CA LEU A 26 8.96 7.05 -7.95
C LEU A 26 7.96 7.92 -7.18
N SER A 27 7.67 7.57 -5.93
CA SER A 27 6.79 8.36 -5.05
C SER A 27 7.34 9.76 -4.81
N ALA A 28 8.65 9.87 -4.53
CA ALA A 28 9.31 11.16 -4.36
C ALA A 28 9.21 12.02 -5.62
N GLU A 29 9.54 11.46 -6.78
CA GLU A 29 9.44 12.14 -8.08
C GLU A 29 8.01 12.60 -8.43
N LEU A 30 7.00 11.79 -8.10
CA LEU A 30 5.59 12.16 -8.28
C LEU A 30 5.17 13.28 -7.31
N ALA A 31 5.61 13.21 -6.06
CA ALA A 31 5.35 14.23 -5.05
C ALA A 31 6.02 15.58 -5.41
N GLU A 32 7.25 15.57 -5.90
CA GLU A 32 7.96 16.78 -6.40
C GLU A 32 7.23 17.45 -7.57
N ARG A 33 6.55 16.68 -8.41
CA ARG A 33 5.67 17.20 -9.48
C ARG A 33 4.34 17.74 -8.94
N GLY A 34 4.16 17.76 -7.63
CA GLY A 34 2.96 18.23 -6.96
C GLY A 34 1.84 17.21 -7.02
N HIS A 35 2.09 15.90 -6.92
CA HIS A 35 1.02 14.92 -6.67
C HIS A 35 0.82 14.69 -5.17
N ARG A 36 -0.23 13.94 -4.81
CA ARG A 36 -0.48 13.48 -3.44
C ARG A 36 -0.32 11.97 -3.47
N VAL A 37 0.74 11.44 -2.87
CA VAL A 37 1.10 10.03 -3.05
C VAL A 37 0.90 9.25 -1.76
N VAL A 38 0.16 8.15 -1.83
CA VAL A 38 0.04 7.19 -0.74
C VAL A 38 0.76 5.91 -1.16
N VAL A 39 1.68 5.43 -0.33
CA VAL A 39 2.27 4.10 -0.46
C VAL A 39 1.58 3.16 0.51
N ALA A 40 0.90 2.14 -0.01
CA ALA A 40 0.25 1.10 0.78
C ALA A 40 1.07 -0.18 0.72
N ALA A 41 1.57 -0.61 1.87
CA ALA A 41 2.47 -1.75 2.00
C ALA A 41 2.10 -2.60 3.23
N PRO A 42 2.34 -3.91 3.25
CA PRO A 42 2.49 -4.64 4.51
C PRO A 42 3.56 -3.96 5.40
N SER A 43 3.51 -4.23 6.70
CA SER A 43 4.48 -3.65 7.63
C SER A 43 4.71 -4.58 8.81
N TRP A 44 5.95 -4.57 9.31
CA TRP A 44 6.32 -5.22 10.57
C TRP A 44 6.03 -4.33 11.79
N SER A 45 5.79 -3.03 11.60
CA SER A 45 5.45 -2.09 12.67
C SER A 45 3.97 -2.08 12.99
N THR A 46 3.62 -2.62 14.15
CA THR A 46 2.27 -2.54 14.71
C THR A 46 1.82 -1.08 14.87
N GLU A 47 2.71 -0.17 15.24
CA GLU A 47 2.42 1.26 15.40
C GLU A 47 2.01 1.90 14.07
N LEU A 48 2.74 1.61 12.98
CA LEU A 48 2.43 2.10 11.65
C LEU A 48 1.07 1.58 11.17
N VAL A 49 0.79 0.28 11.37
CA VAL A 49 -0.50 -0.33 11.00
C VAL A 49 -1.65 0.31 11.77
N GLN A 50 -1.52 0.51 13.08
CA GLN A 50 -2.56 1.12 13.91
C GLN A 50 -2.81 2.57 13.51
N GLU A 51 -1.76 3.35 13.27
CA GLU A 51 -1.89 4.74 12.83
C GLU A 51 -2.53 4.84 11.43
N SER A 52 -2.15 3.94 10.53
CA SER A 52 -2.71 3.88 9.17
C SER A 52 -4.21 3.61 9.21
N ARG A 53 -4.65 2.62 10.00
CA ARG A 53 -6.06 2.31 10.21
C ARG A 53 -6.84 3.49 10.81
N ARG A 54 -6.25 4.23 11.76
CA ARG A 54 -6.87 5.45 12.32
C ARG A 54 -7.08 6.50 11.24
N ARG A 55 -6.08 6.78 10.42
CA ARG A 55 -6.15 7.78 9.34
C ARG A 55 -7.18 7.41 8.27
N ILE A 56 -7.22 6.14 7.86
CA ILE A 56 -8.19 5.65 6.87
C ILE A 56 -9.62 5.89 7.39
N ARG A 57 -9.95 5.42 8.60
CA ARG A 57 -11.29 5.62 9.19
C ARG A 57 -11.65 7.09 9.41
N ALA A 58 -10.66 7.93 9.67
CA ALA A 58 -10.86 9.37 9.83
C ALA A 58 -10.96 10.13 8.50
N GLY A 59 -10.79 9.47 7.35
CA GLY A 59 -10.77 10.13 6.03
C GLY A 59 -9.55 11.00 5.79
N THR A 60 -8.46 10.77 6.52
CA THR A 60 -7.21 11.55 6.46
C THR A 60 -6.04 10.75 5.87
N ALA A 61 -6.34 9.70 5.11
CA ALA A 61 -5.33 8.86 4.46
C ALA A 61 -4.49 9.64 3.44
N LEU A 62 -5.10 10.49 2.62
CA LEU A 62 -4.35 11.31 1.65
C LEU A 62 -3.48 12.35 2.34
N PRO A 63 -2.20 12.50 1.93
CA PRO A 63 -1.34 13.53 2.47
C PRO A 63 -1.64 14.90 1.87
N GLY A 64 -0.86 15.89 2.31
CA GLY A 64 -0.85 17.20 1.71
C GLY A 64 -0.34 17.18 0.27
N GLU A 65 -0.36 18.37 -0.30
CA GLU A 65 0.11 18.62 -1.63
C GLU A 65 1.65 18.49 -1.70
N GLY A 66 2.17 17.50 -2.42
CA GLY A 66 3.60 17.35 -2.71
C GLY A 66 4.27 16.43 -1.72
N GLU A 67 3.46 15.61 -1.06
CA GLU A 67 3.84 14.74 0.03
C GLU A 67 3.59 13.28 -0.36
N VAL A 68 4.49 12.44 0.16
CA VAL A 68 4.33 10.99 0.17
C VAL A 68 3.89 10.58 1.57
N ARG A 69 2.93 9.66 1.66
CA ARG A 69 2.56 9.03 2.93
C ARG A 69 2.54 7.53 2.80
N VAL A 70 3.34 6.88 3.65
CA VAL A 70 3.33 5.44 3.80
C VAL A 70 2.23 5.03 4.79
N LEU A 71 1.46 4.01 4.42
CA LEU A 71 0.42 3.39 5.23
C LEU A 71 0.67 1.87 5.32
N GLY A 72 0.76 1.37 6.54
CA GLY A 72 0.85 -0.06 6.86
C GLY A 72 -0.51 -0.74 6.75
N MET A 73 -0.63 -1.76 5.89
CA MET A 73 -1.90 -2.42 5.55
C MET A 73 -2.25 -3.59 6.46
N GLY A 74 -1.28 -4.19 7.14
CA GLY A 74 -1.52 -5.28 8.07
C GLY A 74 -0.21 -5.73 8.71
N GLU A 75 -0.35 -6.36 9.87
CA GLU A 75 0.79 -6.83 10.65
C GLU A 75 1.13 -8.24 10.18
N LEU A 76 2.32 -8.39 9.60
CA LEU A 76 2.81 -9.72 9.29
C LEU A 76 3.23 -10.40 10.59
N MET A 77 2.38 -11.29 11.08
CA MET A 77 2.77 -12.21 12.15
C MET A 77 3.75 -13.24 11.55
N PRO A 78 4.89 -13.54 12.21
CA PRO A 78 5.74 -14.65 11.81
C PRO A 78 4.96 -15.95 12.02
N LEU A 79 4.25 -16.39 10.97
CA LEU A 79 3.71 -17.73 10.91
C LEU A 79 4.92 -18.67 10.97
N GLY A 80 4.88 -19.64 11.88
CA GLY A 80 5.94 -20.64 12.11
C GLY A 80 6.43 -21.32 10.83
N PRO A 81 7.45 -22.20 10.90
CA PRO A 81 8.32 -22.54 9.78
C PRO A 81 7.53 -22.83 8.50
N SER A 82 7.58 -21.87 7.58
CA SER A 82 6.90 -21.95 6.29
C SER A 82 7.49 -23.10 5.49
N ARG A 83 6.64 -23.98 4.94
CA ARG A 83 7.09 -25.00 3.98
C ARG A 83 7.69 -24.27 2.77
N ARG A 84 8.95 -24.58 2.43
CA ARG A 84 9.68 -23.97 1.30
C ARG A 84 8.79 -23.92 0.05
N GLY A 85 8.61 -22.73 -0.52
CA GLY A 85 8.13 -22.54 -1.90
C GLY A 85 6.69 -22.08 -2.10
N VAL A 86 5.93 -21.75 -1.06
CA VAL A 86 4.60 -21.13 -1.21
C VAL A 86 4.61 -19.77 -0.52
N ALA A 87 4.43 -18.67 -1.28
CA ALA A 87 4.17 -17.37 -0.69
C ALA A 87 2.88 -17.49 0.15
N PRO A 88 2.91 -17.30 1.48
CA PRO A 88 1.70 -17.33 2.27
C PRO A 88 0.75 -16.27 1.71
N ALA A 89 -0.54 -16.60 1.58
CA ALA A 89 -1.53 -15.59 1.29
C ALA A 89 -1.36 -14.45 2.32
N PRO A 90 -1.44 -13.17 1.92
CA PRO A 90 -1.35 -12.06 2.85
C PRO A 90 -2.39 -12.34 3.92
N PRO A 91 -2.04 -12.14 5.20
CA PRO A 91 -3.02 -12.35 6.25
C PRO A 91 -4.26 -11.49 5.93
N VAL A 92 -5.44 -12.05 6.21
CA VAL A 92 -6.77 -11.53 5.79
C VAL A 92 -6.95 -10.05 6.16
N ASP A 93 -6.21 -9.58 7.16
CA ASP A 93 -6.19 -8.20 7.62
C ASP A 93 -5.55 -7.21 6.62
N VAL A 94 -4.57 -7.63 5.81
CA VAL A 94 -3.92 -6.79 4.77
C VAL A 94 -4.92 -6.46 3.66
N ALA A 95 -5.58 -7.47 3.10
CA ALA A 95 -6.53 -7.28 2.01
C ALA A 95 -7.72 -6.40 2.42
N ARG A 96 -8.22 -6.58 3.65
CA ARG A 96 -9.31 -5.75 4.21
C ARG A 96 -8.90 -4.29 4.35
N THR A 97 -7.71 -3.99 4.86
CA THR A 97 -7.26 -2.60 5.01
C THR A 97 -7.05 -1.91 3.67
N VAL A 98 -6.55 -2.64 2.67
CA VAL A 98 -6.44 -2.15 1.30
C VAL A 98 -7.83 -1.83 0.72
N GLU A 99 -8.81 -2.71 0.91
CA GLU A 99 -10.20 -2.45 0.51
C GLU A 99 -10.78 -1.20 1.21
N GLU A 100 -10.59 -1.07 2.52
CA GLU A 100 -11.02 0.10 3.29
C GLU A 100 -10.38 1.39 2.76
N LEU A 101 -9.07 1.36 2.49
CA LEU A 101 -8.32 2.51 1.94
C LEU A 101 -8.89 2.94 0.58
N LEU A 102 -9.01 2.00 -0.36
CA LEU A 102 -9.42 2.28 -1.74
C LEU A 102 -10.90 2.64 -1.86
N SER A 103 -11.75 2.19 -0.93
CA SER A 103 -13.18 2.53 -0.92
C SER A 103 -13.48 3.90 -0.28
N GLN A 104 -12.64 4.35 0.65
CA GLN A 104 -12.85 5.59 1.41
C GLN A 104 -12.05 6.78 0.89
N THR A 105 -11.09 6.54 0.00
CA THR A 105 -10.16 7.56 -0.49
C THR A 105 -10.31 7.77 -1.99
N PRO A 106 -10.55 9.00 -2.47
CA PRO A 106 -10.75 9.27 -3.89
C PRO A 106 -9.39 9.35 -4.62
N PHE A 107 -8.79 8.21 -4.93
CA PHE A 107 -7.59 8.14 -5.77
C PHE A 107 -7.96 8.27 -7.26
N ASP A 108 -7.16 9.02 -8.01
CA ASP A 108 -7.24 9.11 -9.46
C ASP A 108 -6.55 7.92 -10.14
N VAL A 109 -5.47 7.44 -9.54
CA VAL A 109 -4.64 6.33 -10.04
C VAL A 109 -4.28 5.37 -8.90
N VAL A 110 -4.40 4.07 -9.16
CA VAL A 110 -3.88 3.01 -8.28
C VAL A 110 -2.84 2.20 -9.08
N HIS A 111 -1.57 2.43 -8.77
CA HIS A 111 -0.43 1.76 -9.39
C HIS A 111 -0.03 0.55 -8.54
N VAL A 112 -0.17 -0.64 -9.10
CA VAL A 112 -0.02 -1.89 -8.35
C VAL A 112 1.28 -2.57 -8.77
N HIS A 113 2.18 -2.78 -7.80
CA HIS A 113 3.46 -3.43 -8.04
C HIS A 113 3.34 -4.94 -7.82
N GLU A 114 3.90 -5.71 -8.74
CA GLU A 114 3.98 -7.18 -8.70
C GLU A 114 2.70 -7.90 -8.20
N PRO A 115 1.57 -7.81 -8.94
CA PRO A 115 0.29 -8.39 -8.57
C PRO A 115 0.23 -9.92 -8.74
N PHE A 116 1.31 -10.64 -8.43
CA PHE A 116 1.38 -12.09 -8.56
C PHE A 116 1.19 -12.77 -7.19
N ALA A 117 0.50 -13.92 -7.20
CA ALA A 117 0.01 -14.65 -6.01
C ALA A 117 -1.06 -13.88 -5.18
N PRO A 118 -1.76 -14.50 -4.20
CA PRO A 118 -2.58 -13.73 -3.27
C PRO A 118 -1.62 -12.77 -2.54
N SER A 119 -1.85 -11.48 -2.68
CA SER A 119 -0.99 -10.38 -2.21
C SER A 119 -1.81 -9.08 -2.07
N ALA A 120 -1.28 -8.08 -1.36
CA ALA A 120 -1.90 -6.75 -1.25
C ALA A 120 -2.21 -6.15 -2.64
N ALA A 121 -1.29 -6.37 -3.59
CA ALA A 121 -1.41 -5.97 -4.98
C ALA A 121 -2.59 -6.66 -5.70
N SER A 122 -2.76 -7.98 -5.55
CA SER A 122 -3.91 -8.70 -6.11
C SER A 122 -5.26 -8.27 -5.48
N GLY A 123 -5.24 -7.85 -4.21
CA GLY A 123 -6.41 -7.27 -3.53
C GLY A 123 -6.80 -5.92 -4.10
N ALA A 124 -5.82 -5.03 -4.32
CA ALA A 124 -6.06 -3.72 -4.92
C ALA A 124 -6.76 -3.81 -6.29
N LEU A 125 -6.35 -4.75 -7.15
CA LEU A 125 -6.99 -4.98 -8.46
C LEU A 125 -8.48 -5.35 -8.36
N ARG A 126 -8.91 -6.05 -7.30
CA ARG A 126 -10.31 -6.45 -7.13
C ARG A 126 -11.23 -5.31 -6.70
N HIS A 127 -10.68 -4.30 -6.03
CA HIS A 127 -11.47 -3.24 -5.38
C HIS A 127 -11.23 -1.85 -5.99
N SER A 128 -10.23 -1.68 -6.85
CA SER A 128 -9.96 -0.42 -7.53
C SER A 128 -11.09 -0.04 -8.49
N ARG A 129 -11.52 1.22 -8.41
CA ARG A 129 -12.44 1.88 -9.37
C ARG A 129 -11.72 2.93 -10.23
N ALA A 130 -10.40 2.99 -10.12
CA ALA A 130 -9.55 3.95 -10.83
C ALA A 130 -8.88 3.31 -12.05
N LEU A 131 -8.12 4.11 -12.80
CA LEU A 131 -7.24 3.57 -13.83
C LEU A 131 -6.11 2.77 -13.15
N ASN A 132 -6.00 1.50 -13.52
CA ASN A 132 -4.93 0.61 -13.05
C ASN A 132 -3.80 0.59 -14.10
N VAL A 133 -2.57 0.77 -13.64
CA VAL A 133 -1.33 0.72 -14.44
C VAL A 133 -0.36 -0.22 -13.76
#